data_AF-A0A956BIR4-F1
#
_entry.id   AF-A0A956BIR4-F1
#
_cell.length_a   1.000
_cell.length_b   1.000
_cell.length_c   1.000
_cell.angle_alpha   90.00
_cell.angle_beta   90.00
_cell.angle_gamma   90.00
#
_symmetry.space_group_name_H-M   'P 1'
#
loop_
_entity.id
_entity.type
_entity.pdbx_description
1 polymer ?
#
loop_
_entity_poly.entity_id
_entity_poly.type
_entity_poly.pdbx_seq_one_letter_code
_entity_poly.pdbx_strand_id
1 'polypeptide(L)'
;MDERVRTMENHLDGLFDAVEAVVQKDDAAFHRAMKEVEKAGDAPGAQDGGMLEAVHARAKELAKAPDGRARAQGVVDLLDQCRACHTTNGVSMRDGFTYETPARELLAALLWEDELRWAAAAKGFPGSEPLSAATTWSARRTAFVDALAR
;
A
#
# COMPACT_ATOMS: atom_id res chain seq x y z
N MET A 1 -0.75 -15.84 -19.75
CA MET A 1 -0.64 -15.08 -18.49
C MET A 1 -2.03 -15.06 -17.91
N ASP A 2 -2.25 -15.84 -16.84
CA ASP A 2 -3.59 -16.11 -16.30
C ASP A 2 -4.28 -14.84 -15.79
N GLU A 3 -5.59 -14.73 -16.02
CA GLU A 3 -6.46 -13.65 -15.56
C GLU A 3 -6.27 -13.34 -14.06
N ARG A 4 -5.99 -14.38 -13.26
CA ARG A 4 -5.66 -14.31 -11.83
C ARG A 4 -4.41 -13.48 -11.51
N VAL A 5 -3.35 -13.57 -12.32
CA VAL A 5 -2.11 -12.79 -12.14
C VAL A 5 -2.36 -11.32 -12.40
N ARG A 6 -3.13 -11.01 -13.45
CA ARG A 6 -3.50 -9.63 -13.82
C ARG A 6 -4.37 -8.97 -12.73
N THR A 7 -5.26 -9.73 -12.12
CA THR A 7 -6.08 -9.25 -11.00
C THR A 7 -5.25 -8.96 -9.75
N MET A 8 -4.26 -9.79 -9.42
CA MET A 8 -3.38 -9.55 -8.27
C MET A 8 -2.50 -8.30 -8.46
N GLU A 9 -2.06 -8.03 -9.68
CA GLU A 9 -1.32 -6.81 -10.03
C GLU A 9 -2.19 -5.55 -9.81
N ASN A 10 -3.51 -5.62 -10.09
CA ASN A 10 -4.43 -4.49 -9.90
C ASN A 10 -4.62 -4.07 -8.43
N HIS A 11 -4.56 -4.99 -7.45
CA HIS A 11 -4.65 -4.63 -6.03
C HIS A 11 -3.46 -3.76 -5.59
N LEU A 12 -2.27 -4.09 -6.08
CA LEU A 12 -1.06 -3.35 -5.76
C LEU A 12 -1.10 -1.98 -6.42
N ASP A 13 -1.43 -1.91 -7.71
CA ASP A 13 -1.53 -0.63 -8.42
C ASP A 13 -2.56 0.31 -7.74
N GLY A 14 -3.73 -0.23 -7.37
CA GLY A 14 -4.72 0.53 -6.59
C GLY A 14 -4.21 0.99 -5.23
N LEU A 15 -3.41 0.18 -4.53
CA LEU A 15 -2.82 0.57 -3.25
C LEU A 15 -1.74 1.66 -3.42
N PHE A 16 -0.92 1.57 -4.46
CA PHE A 16 0.09 2.60 -4.81
C PHE A 16 -0.54 3.90 -5.30
N ASP A 17 -1.64 3.83 -6.03
CA ASP A 17 -2.43 5.02 -6.39
C ASP A 17 -3.07 5.65 -5.16
N ALA A 18 -3.51 4.84 -4.18
CA ALA A 18 -4.13 5.34 -2.96
C ALA A 18 -3.14 6.11 -2.09
N VAL A 19 -1.90 5.61 -1.93
CA VAL A 19 -0.88 6.34 -1.15
C VAL A 19 -0.54 7.68 -1.80
N GLU A 20 -0.47 7.72 -3.13
CA GLU A 20 -0.22 8.95 -3.88
C GLU A 20 -1.37 9.93 -3.73
N ALA A 21 -2.62 9.45 -3.81
CA ALA A 21 -3.80 10.29 -3.59
C ALA A 21 -3.85 10.88 -2.17
N VAL A 22 -3.38 10.15 -1.16
CA VAL A 22 -3.25 10.70 0.21
C VAL A 22 -2.23 11.83 0.25
N VAL A 23 -1.05 11.65 -0.36
CA VAL A 23 -0.02 12.71 -0.45
C VAL A 23 -0.55 13.96 -1.15
N GLN A 24 -1.29 13.76 -2.24
CA GLN A 24 -1.86 14.85 -3.05
C GLN A 24 -3.11 15.49 -2.43
N LYS A 25 -3.63 14.90 -1.33
CA LYS A 25 -4.91 15.29 -0.71
C LYS A 25 -6.07 15.28 -1.73
N ASP A 26 -6.02 14.33 -2.68
CA ASP A 26 -7.04 14.14 -3.71
C ASP A 26 -8.02 13.03 -3.29
N ASP A 27 -9.13 13.45 -2.71
CA ASP A 27 -10.24 12.58 -2.32
C ASP A 27 -10.75 11.75 -3.50
N ALA A 28 -10.94 12.35 -4.68
CA ALA A 28 -11.53 11.65 -5.81
C ALA A 28 -10.58 10.55 -6.34
N ALA A 29 -9.27 10.83 -6.40
CA ALA A 29 -8.27 9.83 -6.73
C ALA A 29 -8.23 8.72 -5.68
N PHE A 30 -8.31 9.06 -4.40
CA PHE A 30 -8.31 8.08 -3.31
C PHE A 30 -9.50 7.11 -3.42
N HIS A 31 -10.71 7.62 -3.65
CA HIS A 31 -11.89 6.78 -3.82
C HIS A 31 -11.81 5.90 -5.09
N ARG A 32 -11.22 6.40 -6.18
CA ARG A 32 -10.98 5.58 -7.38
C ARG A 32 -10.00 4.46 -7.08
N ALA A 33 -8.89 4.77 -6.42
CA ALA A 33 -7.87 3.82 -6.04
C ALA A 33 -8.44 2.70 -5.13
N MET A 34 -9.23 3.05 -4.10
CA MET A 34 -9.90 2.06 -3.25
C MET A 34 -10.90 1.17 -4.00
N LYS A 35 -11.60 1.71 -5.01
CA LYS A 35 -12.47 0.89 -5.88
C LYS A 35 -11.70 -0.10 -6.72
N GLU A 36 -10.51 0.25 -7.20
CA GLU A 36 -9.65 -0.70 -7.93
C GLU A 36 -9.12 -1.79 -7.01
N VAL A 37 -8.77 -1.46 -5.76
CA VAL A 37 -8.43 -2.47 -4.74
C VAL A 37 -9.62 -3.37 -4.42
N GLU A 38 -10.85 -2.84 -4.35
CA GLU A 38 -12.09 -3.62 -4.13
C GLU A 38 -12.39 -4.58 -5.28
N LYS A 39 -12.40 -4.10 -6.53
CA LYS A 39 -12.83 -4.86 -7.72
C LYS A 39 -11.96 -6.06 -8.05
N ALA A 40 -10.69 -6.04 -7.67
CA ALA A 40 -9.82 -7.18 -7.92
C ALA A 40 -10.23 -8.43 -7.10
N GLY A 41 -11.24 -8.32 -6.23
CA GLY A 41 -11.90 -9.46 -5.60
C GLY A 41 -12.91 -10.25 -6.43
N ASP A 42 -13.42 -9.67 -7.52
CA ASP A 42 -14.48 -10.30 -8.30
C ASP A 42 -13.95 -11.27 -9.38
N ALA A 43 -12.64 -11.57 -9.37
CA ALA A 43 -12.01 -12.44 -10.35
C ALA A 43 -12.16 -13.94 -10.04
N PRO A 44 -12.17 -14.82 -11.06
CA PRO A 44 -12.25 -16.27 -10.88
C PRO A 44 -11.11 -16.79 -9.98
N GLY A 45 -11.45 -17.49 -8.89
CA GLY A 45 -10.50 -18.03 -7.91
C GLY A 45 -10.40 -17.27 -6.59
N ALA A 46 -11.17 -16.19 -6.40
CA ALA A 46 -11.26 -15.46 -5.13
C ALA A 46 -11.81 -16.27 -3.94
N GLN A 47 -12.40 -17.44 -4.19
CA GLN A 47 -12.95 -18.33 -3.17
C GLN A 47 -11.87 -19.10 -2.37
N ASP A 48 -10.62 -19.08 -2.83
CA ASP A 48 -9.47 -19.61 -2.08
C ASP A 48 -8.71 -18.46 -1.39
N GLY A 49 -9.22 -18.04 -0.23
CA GLY A 49 -8.40 -17.38 0.80
C GLY A 49 -9.03 -16.14 1.42
N GLY A 50 -9.49 -16.26 2.68
CA GLY A 50 -10.06 -15.16 3.47
C GLY A 50 -9.19 -13.91 3.63
N MET A 51 -7.92 -13.94 3.19
CA MET A 51 -7.07 -12.74 3.10
C MET A 51 -7.53 -11.76 2.02
N LEU A 52 -7.98 -12.24 0.84
CA LEU A 52 -8.48 -11.35 -0.23
C LEU A 52 -9.81 -10.73 0.17
N GLU A 53 -10.73 -11.52 0.76
CA GLU A 53 -11.97 -11.00 1.33
C GLU A 53 -11.72 -9.90 2.38
N ALA A 54 -10.71 -10.09 3.24
CA ALA A 54 -10.31 -9.08 4.21
C ALA A 54 -9.78 -7.80 3.54
N VAL A 55 -8.99 -7.91 2.47
CA VAL A 55 -8.52 -6.75 1.68
C VAL A 55 -9.70 -5.98 1.10
N HIS A 56 -10.69 -6.64 0.49
CA HIS A 56 -11.84 -5.95 -0.10
C HIS A 56 -12.71 -5.28 0.97
N ALA A 57 -13.02 -5.99 2.06
CA ALA A 57 -13.80 -5.43 3.15
C ALA A 57 -13.12 -4.18 3.73
N ARG A 58 -11.79 -4.24 3.91
CA ARG A 58 -11.00 -3.13 4.43
C ARG A 58 -10.94 -1.96 3.43
N ALA A 59 -10.74 -2.23 2.13
CA ALA A 59 -10.75 -1.22 1.08
C ALA A 59 -12.10 -0.48 0.98
N LYS A 60 -13.22 -1.22 1.10
CA LYS A 60 -14.58 -0.68 1.10
C LYS A 60 -14.87 0.24 2.29
N GLU A 61 -14.41 -0.13 3.48
CA GLU A 61 -14.54 0.74 4.65
C GLU A 61 -13.60 1.94 4.58
N LEU A 62 -12.38 1.73 4.08
CA LEU A 62 -11.39 2.79 3.90
C LEU A 62 -11.84 3.84 2.88
N ALA A 63 -12.58 3.45 1.85
CA ALA A 63 -13.22 4.38 0.92
C ALA A 63 -14.19 5.36 1.60
N LYS A 64 -14.61 5.13 2.85
CA LYS A 64 -15.46 6.02 3.64
C LYS A 64 -14.69 6.83 4.68
N ALA A 65 -13.36 6.76 4.69
CA ALA A 65 -12.53 7.39 5.70
C ALA A 65 -12.71 8.93 5.69
N PRO A 66 -12.95 9.54 6.87
CA PRO A 66 -13.45 10.91 6.99
C PRO A 66 -12.39 11.99 6.70
N ASP A 67 -11.10 11.67 6.84
CA ASP A 67 -10.01 12.64 6.71
C ASP A 67 -8.70 11.98 6.25
N GLY A 68 -7.71 12.83 5.97
CA GLY A 68 -6.39 12.40 5.48
C GLY A 68 -5.62 11.50 6.44
N ARG A 69 -5.77 11.66 7.76
CA ARG A 69 -5.06 10.81 8.74
C ARG A 69 -5.69 9.42 8.80
N ALA A 70 -7.02 9.34 8.79
CA ALA A 70 -7.74 8.07 8.71
C ALA A 70 -7.41 7.32 7.42
N ARG A 71 -7.26 8.04 6.29
CA ARG A 71 -6.85 7.46 5.01
C ARG A 71 -5.41 6.97 5.03
N ALA A 72 -4.47 7.78 5.54
CA ALA A 72 -3.07 7.40 5.69
C ALA A 72 -2.92 6.13 6.54
N GLN A 73 -3.57 6.10 7.71
CA GLN A 73 -3.56 4.92 8.57
C GLN A 73 -4.17 3.71 7.87
N GLY A 74 -5.32 3.89 7.22
CA GLY A 74 -5.99 2.77 6.56
C GLY A 74 -5.21 2.18 5.39
N VAL A 75 -4.54 3.00 4.57
CA VAL A 75 -3.68 2.53 3.47
C VAL A 75 -2.51 1.71 4.02
N VAL A 76 -1.86 2.20 5.08
CA VAL A 76 -0.73 1.51 5.73
C VAL A 76 -1.19 0.30 6.53
N ASP A 77 -2.44 0.25 6.99
CA ASP A 77 -3.04 -0.95 7.60
C ASP A 77 -3.35 -2.02 6.54
N LEU A 78 -3.80 -1.61 5.34
CA LEU A 78 -4.12 -2.54 4.26
C LEU A 78 -2.87 -3.33 3.80
N LEU A 79 -1.68 -2.73 3.94
CA LEU A 79 -0.41 -3.38 3.71
C LEU A 79 -0.20 -4.64 4.57
N ASP A 80 -0.79 -4.73 5.76
CA ASP A 80 -0.60 -5.90 6.63
C ASP A 80 -1.18 -7.15 5.97
N GLN A 81 -2.34 -7.01 5.30
CA GLN A 81 -2.95 -8.11 4.55
C GLN A 81 -2.20 -8.40 3.26
N CYS A 82 -1.75 -7.37 2.52
CA CYS A 82 -0.94 -7.54 1.31
C CYS A 82 0.38 -8.27 1.63
N ARG A 83 1.08 -7.85 2.69
CA ARG A 83 2.33 -8.47 3.16
C ARG A 83 2.10 -9.91 3.59
N ALA A 84 1.07 -10.19 4.40
CA ALA A 84 0.77 -11.56 4.83
C ALA A 84 0.52 -12.50 3.64
N CYS A 85 -0.25 -12.04 2.65
CA CYS A 85 -0.51 -12.78 1.43
C CYS A 85 0.78 -12.99 0.61
N HIS A 86 1.57 -11.93 0.42
CA HIS A 86 2.81 -12.00 -0.36
C HIS A 86 3.85 -12.93 0.29
N THR A 87 4.07 -12.82 1.60
CA THR A 87 4.99 -13.69 2.34
C THR A 87 4.54 -15.15 2.28
N THR A 88 3.25 -15.43 2.48
CA THR A 88 2.71 -16.80 2.43
C THR A 88 2.89 -17.44 1.06
N ASN A 89 2.75 -16.66 -0.01
CA ASN A 89 2.83 -17.15 -1.38
C ASN A 89 4.23 -17.00 -2.01
N GLY A 90 5.23 -16.54 -1.25
CA GLY A 90 6.58 -16.30 -1.76
C GLY A 90 6.66 -15.23 -2.86
N VAL A 91 5.71 -14.28 -2.88
CA VAL A 91 5.67 -13.19 -3.85
C VAL A 91 6.63 -12.09 -3.39
N SER A 92 7.77 -11.99 -4.07
CA SER A 92 8.72 -10.89 -3.89
C SER A 92 8.44 -9.75 -4.87
N MET A 93 9.06 -8.61 -4.62
CA MET A 93 9.16 -7.53 -5.60
C MET A 93 9.80 -8.08 -6.89
N ARG A 94 9.34 -7.62 -8.05
CA ARG A 94 10.01 -7.90 -9.33
C ARG A 94 11.36 -7.17 -9.37
N ASP A 95 12.40 -7.84 -9.86
CA ASP A 95 13.69 -7.20 -10.11
C ASP A 95 13.51 -6.01 -11.07
N GLY A 96 14.16 -4.88 -10.75
CA GLY A 96 14.10 -3.66 -11.55
C GLY A 96 12.82 -2.84 -11.41
N PHE A 97 11.89 -3.22 -10.52
CA PHE A 97 10.70 -2.40 -10.25
C PHE A 97 11.10 -1.14 -9.46
N THR A 98 10.85 0.03 -10.06
CA THR A 98 11.03 1.34 -9.44
C THR A 98 9.72 2.11 -9.57
N TYR A 99 9.29 2.73 -8.50
CA TYR A 99 8.15 3.64 -8.50
C TYR A 99 8.61 5.07 -8.74
N GLU A 100 7.77 5.83 -9.41
CA GLU A 100 8.08 7.20 -9.83
C GLU A 100 8.09 8.21 -8.67
N THR A 101 7.46 7.86 -7.53
CA THR A 101 7.32 8.76 -6.37
C THR A 101 7.90 8.16 -5.09
N PRO A 102 8.51 8.99 -4.21
CA PRO A 102 9.01 8.55 -2.91
C PRO A 102 7.93 7.90 -2.02
N ALA A 103 6.67 8.31 -2.15
CA ALA A 103 5.55 7.74 -1.41
C ALA A 103 5.34 6.27 -1.75
N ARG A 104 5.29 5.97 -3.05
CA ARG A 104 5.14 4.60 -3.56
C ARG A 104 6.37 3.76 -3.24
N GLU A 105 7.57 4.32 -3.33
CA GLU A 105 8.81 3.66 -2.92
C GLU A 105 8.82 3.28 -1.42
N LEU A 106 8.36 4.16 -0.54
CA LEU A 106 8.22 3.87 0.89
C LEU A 106 7.19 2.78 1.17
N LEU A 107 6.04 2.82 0.47
CA LEU A 107 5.00 1.80 0.58
C LEU A 107 5.50 0.42 0.12
N ALA A 108 6.25 0.39 -0.98
CA ALA A 108 6.90 -0.82 -1.51
C ALA A 108 7.93 -1.38 -0.53
N ALA A 109 8.80 -0.51 0.00
CA ALA A 109 9.80 -0.90 1.00
C ALA A 109 9.14 -1.49 2.27
N LEU A 110 7.97 -0.97 2.67
CA LEU A 110 7.19 -1.53 3.78
C LEU A 110 6.56 -2.89 3.47
N LEU A 111 6.01 -3.05 2.26
CA LEU A 111 5.36 -4.29 1.83
C LEU A 111 6.34 -5.47 1.83
N TRP A 112 7.56 -5.24 1.34
CA TRP A 112 8.58 -6.28 1.17
C TRP A 112 9.71 -6.23 2.21
N GLU A 113 9.59 -5.38 3.23
CA GLU A 113 10.58 -5.21 4.30
C GLU A 113 12.00 -4.87 3.78
N ASP A 114 12.09 -4.11 2.69
CA ASP A 114 13.36 -3.71 2.06
C ASP A 114 13.94 -2.47 2.77
N GLU A 115 14.90 -2.71 3.67
CA GLU A 115 15.51 -1.67 4.49
C GLU A 115 16.35 -0.66 3.69
N LEU A 116 17.02 -1.14 2.64
CA LEU A 116 17.87 -0.29 1.81
C LEU A 116 17.03 0.65 0.97
N ARG A 117 15.94 0.13 0.38
CA ARG A 117 14.97 0.93 -0.35
C ARG A 117 14.25 1.91 0.57
N TRP A 118 13.87 1.50 1.78
CA TRP A 118 13.31 2.41 2.78
C TRP A 118 14.25 3.59 3.04
N ALA A 119 15.53 3.32 3.33
CA ALA A 119 16.52 4.35 3.62
C ALA A 119 16.77 5.30 2.42
N ALA A 120 16.68 4.80 1.19
CA ALA A 120 16.79 5.62 -0.02
C ALA A 120 15.54 6.50 -0.22
N ALA A 121 14.36 5.90 -0.15
CA ALA A 121 13.08 6.59 -0.38
C ALA A 121 12.78 7.63 0.71
N ALA A 122 13.11 7.33 1.97
CA ALA A 122 12.90 8.23 3.11
C ALA A 122 13.59 9.57 2.91
N LYS A 123 14.79 9.59 2.33
CA LYS A 123 15.55 10.83 2.05
C LYS A 123 14.86 11.75 1.04
N GLY A 124 14.08 11.18 0.11
CA GLY A 124 13.36 11.91 -0.93
C GLY A 124 11.96 12.39 -0.52
N PHE A 125 11.46 11.97 0.65
CA PHE A 125 10.10 12.31 1.10
C PHE A 125 10.10 13.58 1.97
N PRO A 126 9.14 14.50 1.81
CA PRO A 126 9.03 15.70 2.65
C PRO A 126 8.92 15.37 4.15
N GLY A 127 9.76 16.00 4.98
CA GLY A 127 9.81 15.69 6.42
C GLY A 127 10.49 14.36 6.72
N SER A 128 11.61 14.08 6.06
CA SER A 128 12.33 12.79 6.04
C SER A 128 12.98 12.36 7.35
N GLU A 129 13.13 13.24 8.35
CA GLU A 129 13.87 12.90 9.58
C GLU A 129 13.24 11.73 10.36
N PRO A 130 11.92 11.71 10.67
CA PRO A 130 11.31 10.58 11.36
C PRO A 130 11.31 9.31 10.52
N LEU A 131 11.19 9.43 9.19
CA LEU A 131 11.25 8.29 8.27
C LEU A 131 12.64 7.65 8.28
N SER A 132 13.69 8.47 8.23
CA SER A 132 15.08 8.02 8.21
C SER A 132 15.51 7.40 9.55
N ALA A 133 14.92 7.83 10.67
CA ALA A 133 15.17 7.30 12.00
C ALA A 133 14.46 5.97 12.29
N ALA A 134 13.46 5.60 11.48
CA ALA A 134 12.67 4.38 11.69
C ALA A 134 13.41 3.12 11.21
N THR A 135 13.92 2.35 12.17
CA THR A 135 14.74 1.15 11.89
C THR A 135 13.99 -0.17 11.99
N THR A 136 12.81 -0.20 12.59
CA THR A 136 11.96 -1.40 12.66
C THR A 136 10.74 -1.25 11.79
N TRP A 137 10.17 -2.35 11.31
CA TRP A 137 8.96 -2.31 10.47
C TRP A 137 7.82 -1.53 11.15
N SER A 138 7.56 -1.75 12.43
CA SER A 138 6.53 -1.01 13.18
C SER A 138 6.84 0.49 13.26
N ALA A 139 8.10 0.87 13.52
CA ALA A 139 8.50 2.28 13.54
C ALA A 139 8.35 2.92 12.15
N ARG A 140 8.67 2.18 11.07
CA ARG A 140 8.55 2.66 9.69
C ARG A 140 7.08 2.91 9.34
N ARG A 141 6.17 2.02 9.73
CA ARG A 141 4.72 2.22 9.57
C ARG A 141 4.22 3.49 10.27
N THR A 142 4.55 3.65 11.55
CA THR A 142 4.14 4.83 12.31
C THR A 142 4.69 6.12 11.69
N ALA A 143 5.99 6.14 11.37
CA ALA A 143 6.62 7.29 10.74
C ALA A 143 5.99 7.61 9.38
N PHE A 144 5.62 6.60 8.59
CA PHE A 144 4.99 6.82 7.29
C PHE A 144 3.57 7.37 7.40
N VAL A 145 2.74 6.83 8.31
CA VAL A 145 1.40 7.38 8.57
C VAL A 145 1.49 8.83 8.99
N ASP A 146 2.41 9.15 9.91
CA ASP A 146 2.59 10.53 10.39
C ASP A 146 3.16 11.46 9.31
N ALA A 147 3.88 10.94 8.31
CA ALA A 147 4.36 11.70 7.17
C ALA A 147 3.23 11.95 6.14
N LEU A 148 2.41 10.94 5.86
CA LEU A 148 1.26 11.02 4.94
C LEU A 148 0.14 11.93 5.47
N ALA A 149 -0.03 12.02 6.78
CA ALA A 149 -1.11 12.79 7.42
C ALA A 149 -0.84 14.31 7.52
N ARG A 150 0.30 14.81 7.02
CA ARG A 150 0.69 16.24 7.08
C ARG A 150 0.14 17.02 5.89
#